data_AF-A0A2H6HSW1-F1
#
_entry.id   AF-A0A2H6HSW1-F1
#
_cell.length_a   1.000
_cell.length_b   1.000
_cell.length_c   1.000
_cell.angle_alpha   90.00
_cell.angle_beta   90.00
_cell.angle_gamma   90.00
#
_symmetry.space_group_name_H-M   'P 1'
#
loop_
_entity.id
_entity.type
_entity.pdbx_description
1 polymer ?
#
loop_
_entity_poly.entity_id
_entity_poly.type
_entity_poly.pdbx_seq_one_letter_code
_entity_poly.pdbx_strand_id
1 'polypeptide(L)'
;MRLLGRGKATSSEIILVSVLCAALPWAIAWFGVISLLWLFIAGVILTGLLGIVRQPEDGFSLLIASTFTMMYIGLPFTSVILLRHDPIWTTHFQGAAIIVFVWGAVWATDTFAYLAGRKFGKHALSPQLSPKKTIEGTVAGIFMAIVWTSLVGYALPDTIGWMDRISLGIIIGVMAVIGDLVESMLKRAVNVKDSGSVFFGHGGVLDRFDSLLFVQPAAYLYLVAADVLSTNCHQLLFQ
;
A
#
# COMPACT_ATOMS: atom_id res chain seq x y z
N MET A 1 2.82 -20.78 18.95
CA MET A 1 1.46 -20.89 18.38
C MET A 1 0.39 -20.93 19.49
N ARG A 2 0.46 -20.00 20.45
CA ARG A 2 -0.40 -19.90 21.64
C ARG A 2 -1.01 -18.49 21.82
N LEU A 3 -0.77 -17.60 20.84
CA LEU A 3 -1.07 -16.16 20.93
C LEU A 3 -2.33 -15.72 20.16
N LEU A 4 -2.94 -16.62 19.41
CA LEU A 4 -4.24 -16.36 18.79
C LEU A 4 -5.17 -17.44 19.32
N GLY A 5 -6.13 -17.01 20.14
CA GLY A 5 -7.14 -17.86 20.76
C GLY A 5 -7.88 -18.69 19.71
N ARG A 6 -8.44 -19.81 20.16
CA ARG A 6 -9.19 -20.76 19.32
C ARG A 6 -10.49 -20.18 18.74
N GLY A 7 -10.84 -18.93 19.02
CA GLY A 7 -11.98 -18.25 18.41
C GLY A 7 -11.73 -17.91 16.94
N LYS A 8 -12.40 -18.64 16.03
CA LYS A 8 -12.55 -18.16 14.65
C LYS A 8 -13.36 -16.87 14.68
N ALA A 9 -12.92 -15.85 13.95
CA ALA A 9 -13.67 -14.60 13.82
C ALA A 9 -15.11 -14.88 13.34
N THR A 10 -16.09 -14.24 13.95
CA THR A 10 -17.49 -14.39 13.56
C THR A 10 -17.77 -13.58 12.29
N SER A 11 -18.76 -13.99 11.48
CA SER A 11 -19.11 -13.26 10.25
C SER A 11 -19.42 -11.79 10.50
N SER A 12 -20.02 -11.46 11.64
CA SER A 12 -20.29 -10.08 12.08
C SER A 12 -19.04 -9.24 12.34
N GLU A 13 -17.95 -9.85 12.84
CA GLU A 13 -16.68 -9.15 13.11
C GLU A 13 -15.95 -8.83 11.81
N ILE A 14 -15.95 -9.79 10.88
CA ILE A 14 -15.36 -9.59 9.55
C ILE A 14 -16.10 -8.46 8.84
N ILE A 15 -17.44 -8.43 8.91
CA ILE A 15 -18.24 -7.34 8.36
C ILE A 15 -17.88 -6.01 9.02
N LEU A 16 -17.83 -5.96 10.36
CA LEU A 16 -17.51 -4.73 11.09
C LEU A 16 -16.14 -4.17 10.70
N VAL A 17 -15.09 -5.00 10.70
CA VAL A 17 -13.74 -4.57 10.36
C VAL A 17 -13.67 -4.11 8.90
N SER A 18 -14.39 -4.79 7.99
CA SER A 18 -14.49 -4.38 6.59
C SER A 18 -15.15 -3.02 6.43
N VAL A 19 -16.23 -2.77 7.19
CA VAL A 19 -16.92 -1.47 7.21
C VAL A 19 -16.01 -0.37 7.75
N LEU A 20 -15.28 -0.61 8.84
CA LEU A 20 -14.33 0.36 9.40
C LEU A 20 -13.20 0.68 8.41
N CYS A 21 -12.65 -0.33 7.73
CA CYS A 21 -11.62 -0.13 6.71
C CYS A 21 -12.15 0.67 5.51
N ALA A 22 -13.37 0.39 5.05
CA ALA A 22 -13.99 1.12 3.96
C ALA A 22 -14.36 2.55 4.35
N ALA A 23 -14.75 2.80 5.60
CA ALA A 23 -15.12 4.12 6.09
C ALA A 23 -13.94 5.11 6.12
N LEU A 24 -12.71 4.63 6.36
CA LEU A 24 -11.52 5.48 6.43
C LEU A 24 -11.28 6.31 5.14
N PRO A 25 -11.19 5.70 3.94
CA PRO A 25 -11.10 6.45 2.69
C PRO A 25 -12.24 7.44 2.48
N TRP A 26 -13.49 7.05 2.75
CA TRP A 26 -14.62 7.97 2.55
C TRP A 26 -14.55 9.17 3.48
N ALA A 27 -14.19 8.96 4.75
CA ALA A 27 -14.15 10.04 5.71
C ALA A 27 -13.14 11.13 5.36
N ILE A 28 -11.97 10.75 4.84
CA ILE A 28 -10.99 11.75 4.41
C ILE A 28 -11.50 12.59 3.25
N ALA A 29 -12.31 12.02 2.34
CA ALA A 29 -12.90 12.75 1.22
C ALA A 29 -13.87 13.85 1.69
N TRP A 30 -14.59 13.63 2.79
CA TRP A 30 -15.65 14.54 3.27
C TRP A 30 -15.21 15.45 4.43
N PHE A 31 -14.32 14.96 5.29
CA PHE A 31 -13.97 15.60 6.57
C PHE A 31 -12.47 15.89 6.70
N GLY A 32 -11.66 15.56 5.69
CA GLY A 32 -10.22 15.84 5.65
C GLY A 32 -9.36 14.89 6.49
N VAL A 33 -8.04 15.13 6.52
CA VAL A 33 -7.03 14.22 7.10
C VAL A 33 -7.26 13.95 8.60
N ILE A 34 -7.73 14.95 9.36
CA ILE A 34 -7.99 14.82 10.80
C ILE A 34 -9.04 13.73 11.10
N SER A 35 -9.97 13.50 10.17
CA SER A 35 -11.00 12.46 10.33
C SER A 35 -10.43 11.04 10.37
N LEU A 36 -9.26 10.80 9.77
CA LEU A 36 -8.59 9.50 9.84
C LEU A 36 -8.21 9.14 11.28
N LEU A 37 -7.67 10.10 12.02
CA LEU A 37 -7.27 9.89 13.41
C LEU A 37 -8.48 9.54 14.27
N TRP A 38 -9.57 10.31 14.14
CA TRP A 38 -10.77 10.11 14.94
C TRP A 38 -11.48 8.79 14.61
N LEU A 39 -11.58 8.43 13.32
CA LEU A 39 -12.16 7.14 12.94
C LEU A 39 -11.29 5.96 13.32
N PHE A 40 -9.97 6.11 13.25
CA PHE A 40 -9.06 5.08 13.72
C PHE A 40 -9.22 4.85 15.22
N ILE A 41 -9.22 5.93 16.02
CA ILE A 41 -9.48 5.85 17.47
C ILE A 41 -10.86 5.26 17.77
N ALA A 42 -11.90 5.72 17.07
CA ALA A 42 -13.26 5.19 17.24
C ALA A 42 -13.36 3.70 16.90
N GLY A 43 -12.69 3.25 15.83
CA GLY A 43 -12.61 1.85 15.44
C GLY A 43 -11.92 0.98 16.50
N VAL A 44 -10.80 1.46 17.06
CA VAL A 44 -10.09 0.79 18.16
C VAL A 44 -10.95 0.72 19.43
N ILE A 45 -11.61 1.83 19.80
CA ILE A 45 -12.52 1.85 20.95
C ILE A 45 -13.69 0.89 20.74
N LEU A 46 -14.35 0.93 19.58
CA LEU A 46 -15.50 0.10 19.28
C LEU A 46 -15.15 -1.40 19.31
N THR A 47 -14.05 -1.78 18.68
CA THR A 47 -13.58 -3.19 18.68
C THR A 47 -13.10 -3.62 20.06
N GLY A 48 -12.52 -2.72 20.85
CA GLY A 48 -12.17 -2.95 22.25
C GLY A 48 -13.40 -3.18 23.13
N LEU A 49 -14.43 -2.35 23.01
CA LEU A 49 -15.70 -2.51 23.73
C LEU A 49 -16.38 -3.84 23.39
N LEU A 50 -16.38 -4.23 22.11
CA LEU A 50 -16.88 -5.54 21.69
C LEU A 50 -16.02 -6.69 22.23
N GLY A 51 -14.71 -6.48 22.32
CA GLY A 51 -13.78 -7.43 22.94
C GLY A 51 -14.05 -7.65 24.42
N ILE A 52 -14.48 -6.62 25.17
CA ILE A 52 -14.83 -6.75 26.60
C ILE A 52 -16.05 -7.65 26.81
N VAL A 53 -17.02 -7.63 25.89
CA VAL A 53 -18.22 -8.48 25.96
C VAL A 53 -17.89 -9.97 25.64
N ARG A 54 -16.71 -10.23 25.08
CA ARG A 54 -16.22 -11.58 24.74
C ARG A 54 -15.37 -12.16 25.87
N GLN A 55 -15.01 -13.44 25.72
CA GLN A 55 -13.98 -14.04 26.57
C GLN A 55 -12.66 -13.27 26.38
N PRO A 56 -11.86 -13.08 27.45
CA PRO A 56 -10.66 -12.22 27.39
C PRO A 56 -9.69 -12.54 26.25
N GLU A 57 -9.47 -13.83 25.95
CA GLU A 57 -8.56 -14.27 24.89
C GLU A 57 -9.06 -13.91 23.47
N ASP A 58 -10.35 -14.11 23.23
CA ASP A 58 -10.99 -13.82 21.93
C ASP A 58 -11.14 -12.31 21.72
N GLY A 59 -11.50 -11.57 22.78
CA GLY A 59 -11.63 -10.12 22.73
C GLY A 59 -10.32 -9.40 22.42
N PHE A 60 -9.23 -9.85 23.04
CA PHE A 60 -7.89 -9.33 22.75
C PHE A 60 -7.44 -9.65 21.32
N SER A 61 -7.72 -10.88 20.85
CA SER A 61 -7.41 -11.29 19.48
C SER A 61 -8.17 -10.45 18.44
N LEU A 62 -9.46 -10.14 18.69
CA LEU A 62 -10.27 -9.27 17.84
C LEU A 62 -9.72 -7.84 17.77
N LEU A 63 -9.34 -7.26 18.91
CA LEU A 63 -8.77 -5.92 18.98
C LEU A 63 -7.47 -5.82 18.17
N ILE A 64 -6.55 -6.77 18.35
CA ILE A 64 -5.30 -6.81 17.59
C ILE A 64 -5.56 -6.97 16.10
N ALA A 65 -6.37 -7.96 15.72
CA ALA A 65 -6.62 -8.28 14.32
C ALA A 65 -7.29 -7.10 13.59
N SER A 66 -8.28 -6.47 14.21
CA SER A 66 -8.99 -5.32 13.65
C SER A 66 -8.09 -4.08 13.53
N THR A 67 -7.34 -3.76 14.59
CA THR A 67 -6.38 -2.63 14.58
C THR A 67 -5.32 -2.82 13.52
N PHE A 68 -4.74 -4.03 13.44
CA PHE A 68 -3.76 -4.38 12.41
C PHE A 68 -4.36 -4.26 11.00
N THR A 69 -5.57 -4.76 10.78
CA THR A 69 -6.25 -4.68 9.48
C THR A 69 -6.52 -3.24 9.06
N MET A 70 -6.97 -2.39 9.99
CA MET A 70 -7.16 -0.96 9.73
C MET A 70 -5.84 -0.26 9.39
N MET A 71 -4.75 -0.59 10.08
CA MET A 71 -3.42 -0.03 9.78
C MET A 71 -2.85 -0.54 8.45
N TYR A 72 -2.97 -1.84 8.17
CA TYR A 72 -2.34 -2.51 7.04
C TYR A 72 -3.10 -2.35 5.73
N ILE A 73 -4.44 -2.31 5.79
CA ILE A 73 -5.31 -2.21 4.61
C ILE A 73 -5.98 -0.84 4.58
N GLY A 74 -6.74 -0.51 5.63
CA GLY A 74 -7.59 0.69 5.66
C GLY A 74 -6.80 1.99 5.39
N LEU A 75 -5.76 2.25 6.18
CA LEU A 75 -4.96 3.47 6.10
C LEU A 75 -4.26 3.61 4.75
N PRO A 76 -3.50 2.62 4.22
CA PRO A 76 -2.94 2.74 2.90
C PRO A 76 -3.94 3.09 1.81
N PHE A 77 -5.12 2.49 1.77
CA PHE A 77 -6.13 2.80 0.75
C PHE A 77 -6.64 4.25 0.79
N THR A 78 -6.49 4.96 1.91
CA THR A 78 -6.81 6.40 1.97
C THR A 78 -5.91 7.24 1.06
N SER A 79 -4.66 6.79 0.82
CA SER A 79 -3.71 7.50 -0.06
C SER A 79 -4.19 7.61 -1.51
N VAL A 80 -5.07 6.70 -1.96
CA VAL A 80 -5.70 6.78 -3.29
C VAL A 80 -6.60 8.01 -3.39
N ILE A 81 -7.38 8.29 -2.35
CA ILE A 81 -8.28 9.46 -2.33
C ILE A 81 -7.46 10.73 -2.16
N LEU A 82 -6.45 10.69 -1.29
CA LEU A 82 -5.52 11.80 -1.12
C LEU A 82 -4.84 12.17 -2.44
N LEU A 83 -4.24 11.21 -3.16
CA LEU A 83 -3.63 11.44 -4.47
C LEU A 83 -4.60 12.07 -5.48
N ARG A 84 -5.88 11.68 -5.46
CA ARG A 84 -6.89 12.20 -6.40
C ARG A 84 -7.34 13.63 -6.09
N HIS A 85 -7.46 13.95 -4.80
CA HIS A 85 -8.04 15.20 -4.32
C HIS A 85 -7.00 16.24 -3.92
N ASP A 86 -5.72 15.90 -4.00
CA ASP A 86 -4.64 16.81 -3.63
C ASP A 86 -4.59 18.06 -4.54
N PRO A 87 -4.41 19.27 -3.98
CA PRO A 87 -4.26 20.52 -4.72
C PRO A 87 -3.03 20.61 -5.64
N ILE A 88 -2.05 19.70 -5.53
CA ILE A 88 -0.90 19.61 -6.47
C ILE A 88 -1.39 19.49 -7.92
N TRP A 89 -2.58 18.92 -8.13
CA TRP A 89 -3.18 18.75 -9.45
C TRP A 89 -4.20 19.86 -9.74
N THR A 90 -4.25 20.31 -10.99
CA THR A 90 -5.23 21.33 -11.40
C THR A 90 -6.63 20.75 -11.53
N THR A 91 -6.75 19.45 -11.78
CA THR A 91 -8.03 18.75 -11.93
C THR A 91 -8.00 17.39 -11.25
N HIS A 92 -9.16 16.93 -10.76
CA HIS A 92 -9.31 15.57 -10.25
C HIS A 92 -9.02 14.48 -11.30
N PHE A 93 -9.10 14.81 -12.59
CA PHE A 93 -8.73 13.89 -13.67
C PHE A 93 -7.22 13.65 -13.68
N GLN A 94 -6.40 14.69 -13.48
CA GLN A 94 -4.96 14.53 -13.36
C GLN A 94 -4.57 13.68 -12.13
N GLY A 95 -5.21 13.94 -10.97
CA GLY A 95 -5.00 13.10 -9.79
C GLY A 95 -5.38 11.63 -10.03
N ALA A 96 -6.47 11.37 -10.77
CA ALA A 96 -6.84 10.02 -11.18
C ALA A 96 -5.82 9.40 -12.16
N ALA A 97 -5.28 10.18 -13.10
CA ALA A 97 -4.25 9.72 -14.03
C ALA A 97 -2.96 9.33 -13.28
N ILE A 98 -2.59 10.06 -12.23
CA ILE A 98 -1.44 9.73 -11.38
C ILE A 98 -1.62 8.39 -10.66
N ILE A 99 -2.82 8.08 -10.18
CA ILE A 99 -3.12 6.78 -9.56
C ILE A 99 -2.89 5.65 -10.56
N VAL A 100 -3.46 5.76 -11.76
CA VAL A 100 -3.29 4.75 -12.83
C VAL A 100 -1.82 4.63 -13.23
N PHE A 101 -1.11 5.75 -13.31
CA PHE A 101 0.32 5.78 -13.61
C PHE A 101 1.15 5.04 -12.55
N VAL A 102 0.90 5.27 -11.26
CA VAL A 102 1.57 4.59 -10.14
C VAL A 102 1.25 3.10 -10.17
N TRP A 103 0.00 2.72 -10.39
CA TRP A 103 -0.41 1.31 -10.47
C TRP A 103 0.23 0.61 -11.67
N GLY A 104 0.27 1.27 -12.82
CA GLY A 104 0.97 0.79 -14.01
C GLY A 104 2.46 0.58 -13.76
N ALA A 105 3.11 1.47 -13.00
CA ALA A 105 4.50 1.33 -12.61
C ALA A 105 4.74 0.07 -11.75
N VAL A 106 3.84 -0.21 -10.79
CA VAL A 106 3.91 -1.45 -9.97
C VAL A 106 3.73 -2.69 -10.84
N TRP A 107 2.72 -2.71 -11.70
CA TRP A 107 2.49 -3.87 -12.57
C TRP A 107 3.64 -4.10 -13.56
N ALA A 108 4.25 -3.03 -14.08
CA ALA A 108 5.45 -3.11 -14.91
C ALA A 108 6.65 -3.66 -14.12
N THR A 109 6.83 -3.19 -12.88
CA THR A 109 7.86 -3.66 -11.94
C THR A 109 7.74 -5.15 -11.70
N ASP A 110 6.56 -5.64 -11.33
CA ASP A 110 6.30 -7.06 -11.04
C ASP A 110 6.54 -7.94 -12.27
N THR A 111 6.08 -7.48 -13.44
CA THR A 111 6.26 -8.18 -14.71
C THR A 111 7.74 -8.31 -15.06
N PHE A 112 8.49 -7.22 -15.01
CA PHE A 112 9.92 -7.25 -15.33
C PHE A 112 10.74 -7.98 -14.28
N ALA A 113 10.39 -7.86 -13.00
CA ALA A 113 11.03 -8.62 -11.94
C ALA A 113 10.84 -10.13 -12.13
N TYR A 114 9.64 -10.57 -12.52
CA TYR A 114 9.37 -11.97 -12.84
C TYR A 114 10.13 -12.44 -14.08
N LEU A 115 10.10 -11.68 -15.18
CA LEU A 115 10.74 -12.07 -16.45
C LEU A 115 12.27 -12.13 -16.31
N ALA A 116 12.88 -11.09 -15.75
CA ALA A 116 14.31 -11.04 -15.52
C ALA A 116 14.75 -12.05 -14.45
N GLY A 117 13.98 -12.19 -13.37
CA GLY A 117 14.26 -13.16 -12.32
C GLY A 117 14.20 -14.60 -12.83
N ARG A 118 13.28 -14.92 -13.73
CA ARG A 118 13.19 -16.26 -14.35
C ARG A 118 14.33 -16.55 -15.32
N LYS A 119 14.79 -15.54 -16.09
CA LYS A 119 15.80 -15.73 -17.13
C LYS A 119 17.24 -15.63 -16.61
N PHE A 120 17.47 -14.74 -15.65
CA PHE A 120 18.81 -14.37 -15.17
C PHE A 120 19.01 -14.57 -13.67
N GLY A 121 17.96 -14.92 -12.93
CA GLY A 121 18.01 -15.05 -11.48
C GLY A 121 18.95 -16.17 -11.03
N LYS A 122 19.90 -15.81 -10.17
CA LYS A 122 20.85 -16.76 -9.57
C LYS A 122 20.80 -16.70 -8.05
N HIS A 123 20.55 -15.51 -7.50
CA HIS A 123 20.56 -15.29 -6.06
C HIS A 123 19.14 -15.05 -5.55
N ALA A 124 18.67 -15.91 -4.66
CA ALA A 124 17.36 -15.72 -4.01
C ALA A 124 17.39 -14.48 -3.10
N LEU A 125 16.36 -13.62 -3.21
CA LEU A 125 16.22 -12.40 -2.41
C LEU A 125 15.86 -12.71 -0.96
N SER A 126 14.89 -13.60 -0.74
CA SER A 126 14.45 -14.02 0.59
C SER A 126 14.11 -15.51 0.58
N PRO A 127 15.11 -16.39 0.80
CA PRO A 127 14.91 -17.84 0.73
C PRO A 127 13.83 -18.38 1.67
N GLN A 128 13.63 -17.72 2.83
CA GLN A 128 12.69 -18.16 3.85
C GLN A 128 11.25 -17.72 3.54
N LEU A 129 11.06 -16.55 2.92
CA LEU A 129 9.73 -15.99 2.63
C LEU A 129 9.24 -16.40 1.24
N SER A 130 10.10 -16.18 0.23
CA SER A 130 9.79 -16.40 -1.18
C SER A 130 11.03 -16.91 -1.95
N PRO A 131 11.21 -18.23 -2.04
CA PRO A 131 12.39 -18.85 -2.69
C PRO A 131 12.55 -18.52 -4.17
N LYS A 132 11.46 -18.10 -4.83
CA LYS A 132 11.43 -17.83 -6.27
C LYS A 132 11.81 -16.38 -6.63
N LYS A 133 11.80 -15.47 -5.66
CA LYS A 133 12.23 -14.08 -5.89
C LYS A 133 13.74 -14.02 -5.90
N THR A 134 14.31 -13.33 -6.88
CA THR A 134 15.75 -13.20 -7.04
C THR A 134 16.19 -11.75 -6.98
N ILE A 135 17.43 -11.52 -6.52
CA ILE A 135 18.01 -10.18 -6.44
C ILE A 135 18.09 -9.56 -7.84
N GLU A 136 18.47 -10.34 -8.86
CA GLU A 136 18.54 -9.85 -10.23
C GLU A 136 17.17 -9.44 -10.77
N GLY A 137 16.12 -10.21 -10.44
CA GLY A 137 14.74 -9.84 -10.76
C GLY A 137 14.33 -8.54 -10.09
N THR A 138 14.61 -8.40 -8.79
CA THR A 138 14.32 -7.17 -8.04
C THR A 138 15.01 -5.94 -8.62
N VAL A 139 16.29 -6.03 -8.94
CA VAL A 139 17.03 -4.91 -9.55
C VAL A 139 16.43 -4.54 -10.91
N ALA A 140 16.07 -5.53 -11.73
CA ALA A 140 15.43 -5.29 -13.02
C ALA A 140 14.03 -4.66 -12.87
N GLY A 141 13.26 -5.06 -11.86
CA GLY A 141 11.97 -4.45 -11.53
C GLY A 141 12.12 -2.98 -11.14
N ILE A 142 13.04 -2.66 -10.23
CA ILE A 142 13.31 -1.28 -9.81
C ILE A 142 13.77 -0.43 -11.00
N PHE A 143 14.66 -0.98 -11.83
CA PHE A 143 15.08 -0.31 -13.05
C PHE A 143 13.90 -0.04 -13.99
N MET A 144 12.99 -1.00 -14.14
CA MET A 144 11.78 -0.80 -14.94
C MET A 144 10.85 0.26 -14.34
N ALA A 145 10.73 0.35 -13.02
CA ALA A 145 9.98 1.42 -12.37
C ALA A 145 10.55 2.80 -12.74
N ILE A 146 11.87 2.97 -12.72
CA ILE A 146 12.55 4.22 -13.12
C ILE A 146 12.31 4.53 -14.61
N VAL A 147 12.41 3.52 -15.47
CA VAL A 147 12.15 3.68 -16.92
C VAL A 147 10.70 4.07 -17.15
N TRP A 148 9.76 3.41 -16.48
CA TRP A 148 8.33 3.73 -16.55
C TRP A 148 8.07 5.16 -16.12
N THR A 149 8.57 5.57 -14.95
CA THR A 149 8.31 6.91 -14.45
C THR A 149 9.00 7.99 -15.26
N SER A 150 10.15 7.71 -15.87
CA SER A 150 10.86 8.65 -16.72
C SER A 150 10.21 8.80 -18.09
N LEU A 151 9.81 7.69 -18.73
CA LEU A 151 9.26 7.69 -20.10
C LEU A 151 7.76 8.00 -20.12
N VAL A 152 6.97 7.30 -19.31
CA VAL A 152 5.51 7.53 -19.22
C VAL A 152 5.24 8.82 -18.46
N GLY A 153 6.18 9.28 -17.63
CA GLY A 153 6.09 10.57 -16.93
C GLY A 153 6.03 11.79 -17.86
N TYR A 154 6.41 11.67 -19.13
CA TYR A 154 6.17 12.74 -20.12
C TYR A 154 4.69 12.94 -20.47
N ALA A 155 3.84 11.94 -20.20
CA ALA A 155 2.40 12.05 -20.35
C ALA A 155 1.72 12.58 -19.06
N LEU A 156 2.47 12.84 -18.00
CA LEU A 156 1.98 13.43 -16.76
C LEU A 156 2.01 14.96 -16.81
N PRO A 157 1.30 15.64 -15.89
CA PRO A 157 1.40 17.09 -15.77
C PRO A 157 2.85 17.55 -15.61
N ASP A 158 3.19 18.68 -16.23
CA ASP A 158 4.54 19.28 -16.17
C ASP A 158 4.97 19.71 -14.76
N THR A 159 4.09 19.56 -13.76
CA THR A 159 4.37 19.79 -12.34
C THR A 159 5.42 18.84 -11.77
N ILE A 160 5.63 17.66 -12.38
CA ILE A 160 6.63 16.69 -11.91
C ILE A 160 7.92 16.82 -12.72
N GLY A 161 8.96 17.37 -12.07
CA GLY A 161 10.29 17.54 -12.63
C GLY A 161 10.98 16.22 -12.97
N TRP A 162 12.01 16.26 -13.82
CA TRP A 162 12.73 15.05 -14.26
C TRP A 162 13.42 14.30 -13.10
N MET A 163 13.97 15.03 -12.12
CA MET A 163 14.55 14.44 -10.91
C MET A 163 13.47 13.73 -10.09
N ASP A 164 12.29 14.34 -9.96
CA ASP A 164 11.16 13.76 -9.23
C ASP A 164 10.64 12.49 -9.88
N ARG A 165 10.63 12.42 -11.21
CA ARG A 165 10.26 11.19 -11.94
C ARG A 165 11.21 10.03 -11.62
N ILE A 166 12.52 10.28 -11.59
CA ILE A 166 13.52 9.25 -11.25
C ILE A 166 13.36 8.82 -9.80
N SER A 167 13.29 9.78 -8.86
CA SER A 167 13.09 9.51 -7.43
C SER A 167 11.82 8.71 -7.18
N LEU A 168 10.72 9.08 -7.84
CA LEU A 168 9.44 8.38 -7.76
C LEU A 168 9.57 6.93 -8.25
N GLY A 169 10.31 6.70 -9.36
CA GLY A 169 10.58 5.35 -9.86
C GLY A 169 11.36 4.49 -8.87
N ILE A 170 12.38 5.05 -8.22
CA ILE A 170 13.14 4.37 -7.16
C ILE A 170 12.21 4.02 -6.00
N ILE A 171 11.42 4.98 -5.52
CA ILE A 171 10.49 4.79 -4.39
C ILE A 171 9.47 3.71 -4.73
N ILE A 172 8.82 3.78 -5.89
CA ILE A 172 7.84 2.79 -6.33
C ILE A 172 8.48 1.39 -6.38
N GLY A 173 9.65 1.26 -7.03
CA GLY A 173 10.31 -0.03 -7.17
C GLY A 173 10.70 -0.65 -5.82
N VAL A 174 11.26 0.15 -4.91
CA VAL A 174 11.67 -0.32 -3.57
C VAL A 174 10.45 -0.67 -2.72
N MET A 175 9.43 0.19 -2.69
CA MET A 175 8.24 -0.01 -1.86
C MET A 175 7.38 -1.18 -2.37
N ALA A 176 7.34 -1.44 -3.67
CA ALA A 176 6.68 -2.62 -4.23
C ALA A 176 7.32 -3.91 -3.69
N VAL A 177 8.66 -3.98 -3.73
CA VAL A 177 9.41 -5.14 -3.21
C VAL A 177 9.17 -5.33 -1.71
N ILE A 178 9.19 -4.23 -0.94
CA ILE A 178 8.92 -4.27 0.50
C ILE A 178 7.49 -4.77 0.76
N GLY A 179 6.48 -4.24 0.06
CA GLY A 179 5.08 -4.62 0.27
C GLY A 179 4.83 -6.11 0.04
N ASP A 180 5.30 -6.66 -1.07
CA ASP A 180 5.16 -8.09 -1.36
C ASP A 180 5.97 -8.97 -0.37
N LEU A 181 7.12 -8.50 0.12
CA LEU A 181 7.85 -9.21 1.19
C LEU A 181 7.11 -9.18 2.54
N VAL A 182 6.49 -8.06 2.91
CA VAL A 182 5.68 -7.96 4.13
C VAL A 182 4.47 -8.87 4.02
N GLU A 183 3.77 -8.90 2.89
CA GLU A 183 2.65 -9.81 2.70
C GLU A 183 3.10 -11.28 2.73
N SER A 184 4.21 -11.60 2.08
CA SER A 184 4.84 -12.94 2.15
C SER A 184 5.13 -13.34 3.60
N MET A 185 5.66 -12.43 4.42
CA MET A 185 5.89 -12.65 5.85
C MET A 185 4.59 -12.94 6.60
N LEU A 186 3.54 -12.14 6.37
CA LEU A 186 2.23 -12.36 7.01
C LEU A 186 1.65 -13.74 6.67
N LYS A 187 1.75 -14.15 5.40
CA LYS A 187 1.30 -15.48 4.94
C LYS A 187 2.05 -16.60 5.67
N ARG A 188 3.38 -16.49 5.82
CA ARG A 188 4.18 -17.48 6.58
C ARG A 188 3.86 -17.49 8.07
N ALA A 189 3.62 -16.33 8.67
CA ALA A 189 3.30 -16.23 10.10
C ALA A 189 2.04 -17.01 10.48
N VAL A 190 1.07 -17.11 9.56
CA VAL A 190 -0.18 -17.87 9.76
C VAL A 190 -0.20 -19.23 9.04
N ASN A 191 0.95 -19.69 8.53
CA ASN A 191 1.11 -20.96 7.80
C ASN A 191 0.20 -21.13 6.57
N VAL A 192 -0.13 -20.03 5.88
CA VAL A 192 -0.84 -20.05 4.60
C VAL A 192 0.10 -19.67 3.46
N LYS A 193 -0.26 -20.06 2.23
CA LYS A 193 0.49 -19.69 1.03
C LYS A 193 -0.15 -18.54 0.27
N ASP A 194 -1.48 -18.55 0.18
CA ASP A 194 -2.29 -17.57 -0.53
C ASP A 194 -3.20 -16.87 0.49
N SER A 195 -3.44 -15.57 0.31
CA SER A 195 -4.21 -14.75 1.26
C SER A 195 -5.72 -15.02 1.22
N GLY A 196 -6.21 -15.76 0.22
CA GLY A 196 -7.59 -16.20 0.11
C GLY A 196 -7.87 -16.93 -1.21
N SER A 197 -9.14 -17.31 -1.42
CA SER A 197 -9.60 -18.03 -2.63
C SER A 197 -10.72 -17.31 -3.38
N VAL A 198 -10.88 -15.99 -3.15
CA VAL A 198 -12.00 -15.19 -3.66
C VAL A 198 -12.04 -15.20 -5.19
N PHE A 199 -10.88 -15.18 -5.85
CA PHE A 199 -10.80 -15.41 -7.28
C PHE A 199 -10.52 -16.89 -7.51
N PHE A 200 -11.56 -17.62 -7.96
CA PHE A 200 -11.52 -19.05 -8.27
C PHE A 200 -10.22 -19.46 -9.01
N GLY A 201 -9.23 -19.94 -8.27
CA GLY A 201 -7.93 -20.42 -8.77
C GLY A 201 -6.79 -19.40 -8.94
N HIS A 202 -6.96 -18.11 -8.65
CA HIS A 202 -5.98 -17.05 -8.94
C HIS A 202 -5.35 -16.35 -7.72
N GLY A 203 -5.53 -16.91 -6.53
CA GLY A 203 -5.03 -16.37 -5.25
C GLY A 203 -6.04 -15.45 -4.56
N GLY A 204 -5.57 -14.74 -3.53
CA GLY A 204 -6.37 -13.79 -2.76
C GLY A 204 -6.45 -12.41 -3.41
N VAL A 205 -7.44 -11.62 -2.99
CA VAL A 205 -7.52 -10.19 -3.37
C VAL A 205 -6.29 -9.45 -2.87
N LEU A 206 -5.82 -9.77 -1.66
CA LEU A 206 -4.67 -9.11 -1.04
C LEU A 206 -3.37 -9.36 -1.80
N ASP A 207 -3.20 -10.55 -2.39
CA ASP A 207 -2.04 -10.90 -3.25
C ASP A 207 -1.95 -10.02 -4.52
N ARG A 208 -2.98 -9.22 -4.83
CA ARG A 208 -3.01 -8.29 -5.98
C ARG A 208 -2.75 -6.84 -5.59
N PHE A 209 -2.88 -6.52 -4.31
CA PHE A 209 -2.71 -5.17 -3.77
C PHE A 209 -1.57 -5.07 -2.77
N ASP A 210 -0.86 -6.16 -2.48
CA ASP A 210 0.24 -6.25 -1.51
C ASP A 210 1.32 -5.16 -1.70
N SER A 211 1.82 -5.01 -2.92
CA SER A 211 2.78 -3.98 -3.30
C SER A 211 2.13 -2.60 -3.27
N LEU A 212 0.88 -2.50 -3.73
CA LEU A 212 0.15 -1.25 -3.78
C LEU A 212 -0.03 -0.65 -2.38
N LEU A 213 -0.36 -1.45 -1.36
CA LEU A 213 -0.51 -0.97 0.03
C LEU A 213 0.71 -0.18 0.55
N PHE A 214 1.91 -0.41 0.00
CA PHE A 214 3.10 0.35 0.37
C PHE A 214 3.44 1.45 -0.63
N VAL A 215 3.21 1.20 -1.92
CA VAL A 215 3.60 2.11 -2.99
C VAL A 215 2.77 3.40 -2.99
N GLN A 216 1.44 3.32 -2.95
CA GLN A 216 0.58 4.52 -3.04
C GLN A 216 0.79 5.53 -1.89
N PRO A 217 0.88 5.14 -0.59
CA PRO A 217 1.17 6.12 0.46
C PRO A 217 2.59 6.70 0.32
N ALA A 218 3.58 5.90 -0.08
CA ALA A 218 4.94 6.40 -0.30
C ALA A 218 5.02 7.38 -1.48
N ALA A 219 4.34 7.08 -2.58
CA ALA A 219 4.25 7.95 -3.75
C ALA A 219 3.57 9.28 -3.40
N TYR A 220 2.46 9.22 -2.66
CA TYR A 220 1.75 10.42 -2.18
C TYR A 220 2.65 11.30 -1.30
N LEU A 221 3.27 10.71 -0.27
CA LEU A 221 4.13 11.46 0.65
C LEU A 221 5.31 12.11 -0.09
N TYR A 222 5.90 11.42 -1.06
CA TYR A 222 6.97 11.98 -1.88
C TYR A 222 6.50 13.19 -2.69
N LEU A 223 5.38 13.05 -3.41
CA LEU A 223 4.88 14.11 -4.29
C LEU A 223 4.51 15.37 -3.50
N VAL A 224 3.88 15.22 -2.34
CA VAL A 224 3.57 16.35 -1.44
C VAL A 224 4.85 16.98 -0.90
N ALA A 225 5.84 16.18 -0.48
CA ALA A 225 7.10 16.71 0.02
C ALA A 225 7.88 17.46 -1.07
N ALA A 226 7.93 16.94 -2.29
CA ALA A 226 8.58 17.57 -3.42
C ALA A 226 7.93 18.90 -3.79
N ASP A 227 6.60 18.97 -3.80
CA ASP A 227 5.83 20.20 -4.07
C ASP A 227 6.13 21.29 -3.03
N VAL A 228 6.07 20.95 -1.74
CA VAL A 228 6.38 21.88 -0.63
C VAL A 228 7.81 22.41 -0.72
N LEU A 229 8.78 21.53 -1.02
CA LEU A 229 10.18 21.93 -1.17
C LEU A 229 10.38 22.88 -2.36
N SER A 230 9.72 22.61 -3.49
CA SER A 230 9.80 23.46 -4.68
C SER A 230 9.23 24.87 -4.43
N THR A 231 8.09 24.95 -3.73
CA THR A 231 7.41 26.20 -3.39
C THR A 231 8.26 27.05 -2.43
N ASN A 232 8.85 26.43 -1.40
CA ASN A 232 9.70 27.13 -0.43
C ASN A 232 11.00 27.64 -1.07
N CYS A 233 11.60 26.88 -1.99
CA CYS A 233 12.80 27.30 -2.71
C CYS A 233 12.52 28.55 -3.57
N HIS A 234 11.36 28.59 -4.24
CA HIS A 234 10.95 29.75 -5.02
C HIS A 234 10.75 30.99 -4.14
N GLN A 235 10.14 30.86 -2.95
CA GLN A 235 9.98 32.01 -2.05
C GLN A 235 11.30 32.59 -1.56
N LEU A 236 12.33 31.75 -1.33
CA LEU A 236 13.63 32.19 -0.84
C LEU A 236 14.51 32.84 -1.91
N LEU A 237 14.35 32.46 -3.18
CA LEU A 237 15.15 33.01 -4.30
C LEU A 237 14.63 34.36 -4.82
N PHE A 238 13.41 34.73 -4.47
CA PHE A 238 12.74 35.96 -4.91
C PHE A 238 12.40 36.93 -3.76
N GLN A 239 13.05 36.76 -2.60
CA GLN A 239 13.17 37.77 -1.53
C GLN A 239 14.52 38.48 -1.62
#